data_AF-A0A9D3B8B6-F1
#
_entry.id   AF-A0A9D3B8B6-F1
#
_cell.length_a   1.000
_cell.length_b   1.000
_cell.length_c   1.000
_cell.angle_alpha   90.00
_cell.angle_beta   90.00
_cell.angle_gamma   90.00
#
_symmetry.space_group_name_H-M   'P 1'
#
loop_
_entity.id
_entity.type
_entity.pdbx_description
1 polymer ?
#
loop_
_entity_poly.entity_id
_entity_poly.type
_entity_poly.pdbx_seq_one_letter_code
_entity_poly.pdbx_strand_id
1 'polypeptide(L)'
;MHELEQNFTYENDPIPQKKVFLESRALELLKTLLSSSLVIERQACMPTHPQRPMMLKTGVQFTVKLRFLVKLQELNYQLKVKALFDK
;
A
#
# COMPACT_ATOMS: atom_id res chain seq x y z
N MET A 1 9.93 2.33 22.90
CA MET A 1 8.99 3.31 23.49
C MET A 1 8.10 2.63 24.51
N HIS A 2 7.26 1.65 24.10
CA HIS A 2 6.41 0.88 25.03
C HIS A 2 7.22 0.16 26.15
N GLU A 3 8.38 -0.40 25.80
CA GLU A 3 9.27 -1.06 26.77
C GLU A 3 9.92 -0.09 27.78
N LEU A 4 10.01 1.21 27.48
CA LEU A 4 10.70 2.18 28.35
C LEU A 4 9.78 2.67 29.48
N GLU A 5 8.52 2.95 29.16
CA GLU A 5 7.46 3.28 30.13
C GLU A 5 7.26 2.17 31.17
N GLN A 6 7.27 0.91 30.74
CA GLN A 6 7.05 -0.24 31.64
C GLN A 6 8.18 -0.42 32.65
N ASN A 7 9.39 0.06 32.33
CA ASN A 7 10.53 -0.03 33.22
C ASN A 7 10.65 1.17 34.17
N PHE A 8 10.18 2.36 33.77
CA PHE A 8 10.24 3.57 34.60
C PHE A 8 9.25 4.64 34.09
N THR A 9 8.46 5.26 34.96
CA THR A 9 7.51 6.36 34.66
C THR A 9 7.45 7.32 35.85
N TYR A 10 7.23 8.60 35.60
CA TYR A 10 7.16 9.67 36.60
C TYR A 10 5.96 10.61 36.35
N GLU A 11 5.63 11.48 37.32
CA GLU A 11 4.57 12.49 37.13
C GLU A 11 4.90 13.43 35.96
N ASN A 12 3.92 13.65 35.08
CA ASN A 12 4.07 14.42 33.84
C ASN A 12 5.03 13.82 32.80
N ASP A 13 5.19 12.49 32.79
CA ASP A 13 5.97 11.83 31.73
C ASP A 13 5.36 12.14 30.34
N PRO A 14 6.12 12.76 29.42
CA PRO A 14 5.64 13.11 28.09
C PRO A 14 5.42 11.89 27.19
N ILE A 15 5.99 10.72 27.53
CA ILE A 15 5.88 9.48 26.76
C ILE A 15 4.42 8.98 26.79
N PRO A 16 3.79 8.68 27.94
CA PRO A 16 2.42 8.17 27.98
C PRO A 16 1.40 9.19 27.49
N GLN A 17 1.67 10.48 27.73
CA GLN A 17 0.80 11.56 27.27
C GLN A 17 0.71 11.66 25.75
N LYS A 18 1.82 11.44 25.03
CA LYS A 18 1.87 11.61 23.56
C LYS A 18 1.85 10.31 22.78
N LYS A 19 2.14 9.18 23.42
CA LYS A 19 2.28 7.86 22.79
C LYS A 19 1.07 7.49 21.94
N VAL A 20 -0.14 7.56 22.49
CA VAL A 20 -1.37 7.18 21.78
C VAL A 20 -1.57 8.02 20.51
N PHE A 21 -1.35 9.33 20.61
CA PHE A 21 -1.45 10.24 19.46
C PHE A 21 -0.40 9.94 18.39
N LEU A 22 0.86 9.74 18.80
CA LEU A 22 1.96 9.46 17.89
C LEU A 22 1.80 8.10 17.19
N GLU A 23 1.40 7.05 17.92
CA GLU A 23 1.11 5.73 17.36
C GLU A 23 -0.04 5.80 16.35
N SER A 24 -1.14 6.48 16.70
CA SER A 24 -2.29 6.66 15.80
C SER A 24 -1.89 7.40 14.53
N ARG A 25 -1.14 8.50 14.65
CA ARG A 25 -0.68 9.28 13.51
C ARG A 25 0.30 8.49 12.64
N ALA A 26 1.22 7.74 13.24
CA ALA A 26 2.17 6.90 12.50
C ALA A 26 1.43 5.82 11.70
N LEU A 27 0.43 5.16 12.30
CA LEU A 27 -0.40 4.17 11.62
C LEU A 27 -1.20 4.77 10.46
N GLU A 28 -1.77 5.96 10.64
CA GLU A 28 -2.50 6.66 9.58
C GLU A 28 -1.60 7.01 8.40
N LEU A 29 -0.41 7.57 8.69
CA LEU A 29 0.58 7.90 7.68
C LEU A 29 1.04 6.65 6.93
N LEU A 30 1.33 5.57 7.65
CA LEU A 30 1.74 4.30 7.05
C LEU A 30 0.63 3.73 6.16
N LYS A 31 -0.61 3.70 6.64
CA LYS A 31 -1.76 3.22 5.87
C LYS A 31 -1.94 4.04 4.59
N THR A 32 -1.83 5.36 4.68
CA THR A 32 -1.98 6.26 3.54
C THR A 32 -0.87 6.05 2.53
N LEU A 33 0.38 5.94 3.00
CA LEU A 33 1.55 5.68 2.17
C LEU A 33 1.41 4.35 1.41
N LEU A 34 1.11 3.26 2.14
CA LEU A 34 0.96 1.93 1.54
C LEU A 34 -0.18 1.92 0.52
N SER A 35 -1.32 2.52 0.85
CA SER A 35 -2.48 2.58 -0.07
C SER A 35 -2.16 3.36 -1.34
N SER A 36 -1.47 4.50 -1.21
CA SER A 36 -1.11 5.36 -2.35
C SER A 36 0.05 4.80 -3.18
N SER A 37 0.85 3.89 -2.61
CA SER A 37 2.01 3.30 -3.28
C SER A 37 1.67 2.17 -4.25
N LEU A 38 0.44 1.65 -4.23
CA LEU A 38 -0.02 0.68 -5.21
C LEU A 38 -0.50 1.41 -6.47
N VAL A 39 0.29 1.33 -7.53
CA VAL A 39 0.04 2.07 -8.78
C VAL A 39 -0.05 1.14 -9.98
N ILE A 40 -0.70 1.62 -11.04
CA ILE A 40 -0.69 0.96 -12.34
C ILE A 40 0.57 1.39 -13.10
N GLU A 41 1.55 0.50 -13.19
CA GLU A 41 2.79 0.76 -13.95
C GLU A 41 2.54 0.70 -15.47
N ARG A 42 1.70 -0.25 -15.90
CA ARG A 42 1.23 -0.34 -17.29
C ARG A 42 -0.27 -0.52 -17.33
N GLN A 43 -0.93 0.40 -18.01
CA GLN A 43 -2.36 0.38 -18.26
C GLN A 43 -2.77 -0.85 -19.08
N ALA A 44 -4.06 -1.19 -19.02
CA ALA A 44 -4.61 -2.32 -19.75
C ALA A 44 -4.38 -2.16 -21.25
N CYS A 45 -3.72 -3.14 -21.87
CA CYS A 45 -3.42 -3.08 -23.31
C CYS A 45 -3.49 -4.46 -23.92
N MET A 46 -4.04 -4.54 -25.14
CA MET A 46 -3.99 -5.75 -25.95
C MET A 46 -2.63 -5.86 -26.66
N PRO A 47 -1.96 -7.02 -26.66
CA PRO A 47 -0.69 -7.20 -27.36
C PRO A 47 -0.78 -6.94 -28.87
N THR A 48 -1.95 -7.17 -29.46
CA THR A 48 -2.23 -6.94 -30.88
C THR A 48 -2.39 -5.47 -31.25
N HIS A 49 -2.59 -4.58 -30.27
CA HIS A 49 -2.85 -3.15 -30.49
C HIS A 49 -2.04 -2.28 -29.48
N PRO A 50 -0.69 -2.34 -29.51
CA PRO A 50 0.15 -1.68 -28.49
C PRO A 50 0.04 -0.15 -28.48
N GLN A 51 -0.37 0.47 -29.59
CA GLN A 51 -0.56 1.93 -29.69
C GLN A 51 -1.92 2.40 -29.15
N ARG A 52 -2.77 1.47 -28.71
CA ARG A 52 -4.15 1.72 -28.27
C ARG A 52 -4.38 1.17 -26.86
N PRO A 53 -3.68 1.70 -25.84
CA PRO A 53 -3.96 1.33 -24.46
C PRO A 53 -5.39 1.72 -24.08
N MET A 54 -5.97 1.02 -23.10
CA MET A 54 -7.33 1.19 -22.57
C MET A 54 -8.47 0.84 -23.52
N MET A 55 -8.21 0.56 -24.80
CA MET A 55 -9.19 -0.04 -25.71
C MET A 55 -9.10 -1.56 -25.63
N LEU A 56 -10.14 -2.19 -25.10
CA LEU A 56 -10.23 -3.64 -24.94
C LEU A 56 -11.31 -4.22 -25.86
N LYS A 57 -11.00 -5.38 -26.46
CA LYS A 57 -11.95 -6.14 -27.29
C LYS A 57 -12.29 -7.44 -26.59
N THR A 58 -13.59 -7.73 -26.47
CA THR A 58 -14.09 -9.00 -25.93
C THR A 58 -13.51 -10.19 -26.69
N GLY A 59 -13.15 -11.25 -25.97
CA GLY A 59 -12.53 -12.45 -26.54
C GLY A 59 -11.04 -12.31 -26.87
N VAL A 60 -10.45 -11.12 -26.65
CA VAL A 60 -9.02 -10.88 -26.82
C VAL A 60 -8.36 -10.71 -25.46
N GLN A 61 -7.21 -11.36 -25.27
CA GLN A 61 -6.42 -11.19 -24.05
C GLN A 61 -5.78 -9.81 -23.99
N PHE A 62 -5.67 -9.27 -22.79
CA PHE A 62 -4.97 -8.02 -22.51
C PHE A 62 -4.07 -8.19 -21.28
N THR A 63 -3.15 -7.26 -21.09
CA THR A 63 -2.21 -7.27 -19.97
C THR A 63 -2.27 -5.94 -19.23
N VAL A 64 -2.16 -6.01 -17.91
CA VAL A 64 -1.97 -4.89 -17.00
C VAL A 64 -0.74 -5.21 -16.15
N LYS A 65 0.03 -4.19 -15.77
CA LYS A 65 1.12 -4.34 -14.82
C LYS A 65 0.90 -3.39 -13.64
N LEU A 66 0.80 -3.97 -12.45
CA LEU A 66 0.76 -3.22 -11.21
C LEU A 66 2.17 -3.14 -10.62
N ARG A 67 2.44 -2.08 -9.87
CA ARG A 67 3.67 -1.92 -9.11
C ARG A 67 3.35 -1.37 -7.74
N PHE A 68 3.93 -2.02 -6.74
CA PHE A 68 3.98 -1.49 -5.39
C PHE A 68 5.28 -0.71 -5.24
N LEU A 69 5.20 0.59 -4.96
CA LEU A 69 6.37 1.47 -4.91
C LEU A 69 7.17 1.29 -3.62
N VAL A 70 6.54 0.79 -2.55
CA VAL A 70 7.22 0.47 -1.29
C VAL A 70 7.90 -0.89 -1.40
N LYS A 71 9.23 -0.91 -1.25
CA LYS A 71 10.04 -2.14 -1.33
C LYS A 71 10.36 -2.66 0.07
N LEU A 72 9.51 -3.55 0.57
CA LEU A 72 9.69 -4.28 1.83
C LEU A 72 9.90 -5.75 1.53
N GLN A 73 10.94 -6.36 2.09
CA GLN A 73 11.28 -7.76 1.81
C GLN A 73 10.25 -8.71 2.40
N GLU A 74 9.65 -8.33 3.52
CA GLU A 74 8.63 -9.05 4.27
C GLU A 74 7.33 -9.21 3.47
N LEU A 75 7.05 -8.28 2.55
CA LEU A 75 5.85 -8.31 1.72
C LEU A 75 6.04 -9.13 0.44
N ASN A 76 7.27 -9.60 0.17
CA ASN A 76 7.55 -10.34 -1.05
C ASN A 76 6.77 -11.67 -1.06
N TYR A 77 6.04 -11.93 -2.15
CA TYR A 77 5.14 -13.09 -2.31
C TYR A 77 3.97 -13.20 -1.31
N GLN A 78 3.79 -12.25 -0.39
CA GLN A 78 2.67 -12.24 0.56
C GLN A 78 1.41 -11.58 -0.01
N LEU A 79 1.58 -10.69 -1.00
CA LEU A 79 0.48 -9.92 -1.57
C LEU A 79 -0.21 -10.68 -2.72
N LYS A 80 -1.51 -10.93 -2.56
CA LYS A 80 -2.37 -11.49 -3.61
C LYS A 80 -3.28 -10.41 -4.18
N VAL A 81 -3.18 -10.16 -5.48
CA VAL A 81 -4.01 -9.19 -6.18
C VAL A 81 -5.22 -9.87 -6.83
N LYS A 82 -6.38 -9.21 -6.77
CA LYS A 82 -7.59 -9.59 -7.51
C LYS A 82 -7.94 -8.48 -8.50
N ALA A 83 -8.16 -8.85 -9.76
CA ALA A 83 -8.73 -7.95 -10.76
C ALA A 83 -10.26 -8.10 -10.77
N LEU A 84 -10.97 -6.99 -10.86
CA LEU A 84 -12.43 -6.92 -10.93
C LEU A 84 -12.80 -5.93 -12.04
N PHE A 85 -13.93 -6.19 -12.70
CA PHE A 85 -14.55 -5.28 -13.67
C PHE A 85 -15.84 -4.74 -13.07
N ASP A 86 -16.14 -3.46 -13.33
CA ASP A 86 -17.39 -2.80 -12.94
C ASP A 86 -17.79 -3.05 -11.47
N LYS A 87 -16.87 -2.74 -10.55
CA LYS A 87 -17.04 -2.90 -9.10
C LYS A 87 -18.05 -1.90 -8.52
#